data_AF-A0A3R8Q4U1-F1
#
_entry.id   AF-A0A3R8Q4U1-F1
#
_cell.length_a   1.000
_cell.length_b   1.000
_cell.length_c   1.000
_cell.angle_alpha   90.00
_cell.angle_beta   90.00
_cell.angle_gamma   90.00
#
_symmetry.space_group_name_H-M   'P 1'
#
loop_
_entity.id
_entity.type
_entity.pdbx_description
1 polymer ?
#
loop_
_entity_poly.entity_id
_entity_poly.type
_entity_poly.pdbx_seq_one_letter_code
_entity_poly.pdbx_strand_id
1 'polypeptide(L)'
;MFVLTPLWSASLPTAVVAAAAYGLIGFGVSAPQTSRILRLGAQPSLSVALSGAVLYLAIALSGESGGAAIAEFGPGSIGLLAGAGLILALVLSEIAHRSRSEPHS
;
A
#
# COMPACT_ATOMS: atom_id res chain seq x y z
N MET A 1 5.06 -9.92 6.85
CA MET A 1 4.50 -10.70 5.73
C MET A 1 5.55 -10.94 4.63
N PHE A 2 6.17 -9.89 4.10
CA PHE A 2 7.18 -9.96 3.02
C PHE A 2 8.49 -10.73 3.32
N VAL A 3 8.87 -10.89 4.59
CA VAL A 3 10.05 -11.71 4.95
C VAL A 3 9.73 -13.21 4.91
N LEU A 4 8.45 -13.58 5.01
CA LEU A 4 8.02 -14.99 5.06
C LEU A 4 7.55 -15.52 3.70
N THR A 5 7.58 -14.72 2.64
CA THR A 5 7.07 -15.04 1.30
C THR A 5 7.45 -16.44 0.78
N PRO A 6 8.67 -16.98 1.01
CA PRO A 6 8.99 -18.35 0.61
C PRO A 6 8.11 -19.41 1.29
N LEU A 7 7.74 -19.23 2.55
CA LEU A 7 6.85 -20.14 3.29
C LEU A 7 5.38 -19.98 2.87
N TRP A 8 4.95 -18.76 2.56
CA TRP A 8 3.55 -18.50 2.17
C TRP A 8 3.26 -18.83 0.71
N SER A 9 4.28 -18.82 -0.17
CA SER A 9 4.14 -19.19 -1.59
C SER A 9 4.60 -20.61 -1.91
N ALA A 10 4.91 -21.42 -0.90
CA ALA A 10 5.31 -22.82 -1.08
C ALA A 10 4.17 -23.71 -1.63
N SER A 11 2.92 -23.29 -1.43
CA SER A 11 1.73 -24.02 -1.88
C SER A 11 0.59 -23.07 -2.23
N LEU A 12 -0.29 -23.46 -3.16
CA LEU A 12 -1.48 -22.69 -3.52
C LEU A 12 -2.36 -22.31 -2.30
N PRO A 13 -2.64 -23.22 -1.35
CA PRO A 13 -3.42 -22.89 -0.16
C PRO A 13 -2.78 -21.80 0.71
N THR A 14 -1.46 -21.87 0.94
CA THR A 14 -0.77 -20.85 1.74
C THR A 14 -0.75 -19.49 1.04
N ALA A 15 -0.70 -19.46 -0.29
CA ALA A 15 -0.77 -18.22 -1.07
C ALA A 15 -2.14 -17.54 -0.95
N VAL A 16 -3.23 -18.32 -0.96
CA VAL A 16 -4.59 -17.82 -0.75
C VAL A 16 -4.75 -17.24 0.65
N VAL A 17 -4.24 -17.91 1.69
CA VAL A 17 -4.30 -17.39 3.07
C VAL A 17 -3.49 -16.10 3.20
N ALA A 18 -2.32 -16.04 2.57
CA ALA A 18 -1.50 -14.84 2.49
C ALA A 18 -2.25 -13.67 1.81
N ALA A 19 -2.89 -13.91 0.67
CA ALA A 19 -3.68 -12.90 -0.03
C ALA A 19 -4.88 -12.42 0.80
N ALA A 20 -5.57 -13.32 1.49
CA ALA A 20 -6.68 -12.99 2.38
C ALA A 20 -6.22 -12.15 3.58
N ALA A 21 -5.10 -12.53 4.21
CA ALA A 21 -4.51 -11.78 5.31
C ALA A 21 -4.06 -10.38 4.87
N TYR A 22 -3.42 -10.28 3.69
CA TYR A 22 -3.05 -9.00 3.10
C TYR A 22 -4.27 -8.13 2.81
N GLY A 23 -5.32 -8.69 2.21
CA GLY A 23 -6.57 -7.99 1.94
C GLY A 23 -7.24 -7.47 3.22
N LEU A 24 -7.27 -8.29 4.27
CA LEU A 24 -7.84 -7.92 5.57
C LEU A 24 -7.05 -6.79 6.23
N ILE A 25 -5.71 -6.87 6.21
CA ILE A 25 -4.83 -5.82 6.74
C ILE A 25 -4.99 -4.53 5.92
N GLY A 26 -4.96 -4.62 4.60
CA GLY A 26 -5.12 -3.47 3.69
C GLY A 26 -6.47 -2.78 3.85
N PHE A 27 -7.55 -3.56 4.02
CA PHE A 27 -8.88 -3.03 4.32
C PHE A 27 -8.92 -2.33 5.69
N GLY A 28 -8.34 -2.96 6.71
CA GLY A 28 -8.25 -2.43 8.06
C GLY A 28 -7.48 -1.11 8.17
N VAL A 29 -6.56 -0.84 7.23
CA VAL A 29 -5.85 0.45 7.13
C VAL A 29 -6.67 1.47 6.33
N SER A 30 -7.21 1.07 5.18
CA SER A 30 -7.88 1.98 4.24
C SER A 30 -9.22 2.53 4.77
N ALA A 31 -9.97 1.73 5.52
CA ALA A 31 -11.25 2.13 6.11
C ALA A 31 -11.12 3.29 7.12
N PRO A 32 -10.26 3.23 8.16
CA PRO A 32 -10.02 4.36 9.05
C PRO A 32 -9.29 5.52 8.37
N GLN A 33 -8.48 5.26 7.33
CA GLN A 33 -7.84 6.34 6.57
C GLN A 33 -8.87 7.21 5.83
N THR A 34 -9.91 6.59 5.27
CA THR A 34 -11.03 7.28 4.61
C THR A 34 -11.85 8.13 5.60
N SER A 35 -12.12 7.60 6.80
CA SER A 35 -12.86 8.35 7.84
C SER A 35 -12.04 9.52 8.41
N ARG A 36 -10.71 9.39 8.46
CA ARG A 36 -9.82 10.49 8.87
C ARG A 36 -9.77 11.61 7.85
N ILE A 37 -9.78 11.31 6.55
CA ILE A 37 -9.84 12.29 5.47
C ILE A 37 -11.14 13.10 5.52
N LEU A 38 -12.28 12.44 5.76
CA LEU A 38 -13.58 13.10 5.93
C LEU A 38 -13.60 14.12 7.08
N ARG A 39 -12.73 13.96 8.08
CA ARG A 39 -12.61 14.86 9.25
C ARG A 39 -11.62 16.00 9.07
N LEU A 40 -10.82 16.03 7.99
CA LEU A 40 -9.64 16.90 7.86
C LEU A 40 -9.85 18.19 7.04
N GLY A 41 -11.01 18.48 6.44
CA GLY A 41 -11.12 19.72 5.67
C GLY A 41 -12.49 20.11 5.09
N ALA A 42 -12.49 21.30 4.48
CA ALA A 42 -13.67 22.01 3.93
C ALA A 42 -14.33 21.33 2.72
N GLN A 43 -13.65 20.40 2.04
CA GLN A 43 -14.18 19.64 0.90
C GLN A 43 -13.91 18.13 1.04
N PRO A 44 -14.71 17.43 1.87
CA PRO A 44 -14.52 16.01 2.18
C PRO A 44 -14.70 15.10 0.95
N SER A 45 -15.64 15.43 0.06
CA SER A 45 -15.96 14.67 -1.14
C SER A 45 -14.80 14.63 -2.14
N LEU A 46 -14.18 15.78 -2.40
CA LEU A 46 -13.01 15.87 -3.29
C LEU A 46 -11.82 15.06 -2.74
N SER A 47 -11.59 15.14 -1.44
CA SER A 47 -10.47 14.43 -0.78
C SER A 47 -10.66 12.90 -0.81
N VAL A 48 -11.89 12.42 -0.62
CA VAL A 48 -12.23 11.00 -0.77
C VAL A 48 -12.09 10.54 -2.22
N ALA A 49 -12.57 11.34 -3.18
CA ALA A 49 -12.43 11.04 -4.61
C ALA A 49 -10.96 10.94 -5.05
N LEU A 50 -10.10 11.87 -4.61
CA LEU A 50 -8.66 11.81 -4.87
C LEU A 50 -8.00 10.58 -4.24
N SER A 51 -8.33 10.26 -2.99
CA SER A 51 -7.81 9.08 -2.31
C SER A 51 -8.19 7.79 -3.04
N GLY A 52 -9.45 7.69 -3.51
CA GLY A 52 -9.92 6.56 -4.31
C GLY A 52 -9.21 6.47 -5.66
N ALA A 53 -9.07 7.60 -6.36
CA ALA A 53 -8.38 7.65 -7.66
C ALA A 53 -6.92 7.17 -7.56
N VAL A 54 -6.20 7.61 -6.53
CA VAL A 54 -4.81 7.16 -6.27
C VAL A 54 -4.76 5.66 -5.96
N LEU A 55 -5.71 5.15 -5.16
CA LEU A 55 -5.83 3.73 -4.85
C LEU A 55 -6.06 2.87 -6.10
N TYR A 56 -7.02 3.26 -6.94
CA TYR A 56 -7.31 2.53 -8.18
C TYR A 56 -6.16 2.62 -9.18
N LEU A 57 -5.50 3.78 -9.28
CA LEU A 57 -4.30 3.94 -10.10
C LEU A 57 -3.18 2.99 -9.63
N ALA A 58 -2.93 2.91 -8.32
CA ALA A 58 -1.94 2.00 -7.76
C ALA A 58 -2.28 0.52 -8.06
N ILE A 59 -3.55 0.13 -7.96
CA ILE A 59 -4.00 -1.23 -8.30
C ILE A 59 -3.77 -1.52 -9.78
N ALA A 60 -4.13 -0.60 -10.67
CA ALA A 60 -3.94 -0.76 -12.11
C ALA A 60 -2.45 -0.92 -12.47
N LEU A 61 -1.59 -0.08 -11.88
CA LEU A 61 -0.14 -0.13 -12.10
C LEU A 61 0.53 -1.35 -11.45
N SER A 62 -0.04 -1.91 -10.39
CA SER A 62 0.55 -3.05 -9.68
C SER A 62 0.63 -4.31 -10.55
N GLY A 63 -0.30 -4.51 -11.48
CA GLY A 63 -0.32 -5.67 -12.37
C GLY A 63 0.86 -5.65 -13.36
N GLU A 64 1.00 -4.55 -14.10
CA GLU A 64 2.07 -4.39 -15.09
C GLU A 64 3.45 -4.31 -14.42
N SER A 65 3.60 -3.51 -13.36
CA SER A 65 4.87 -3.37 -12.64
C SER A 65 5.30 -4.68 -11.97
N GLY A 66 4.35 -5.43 -11.40
CA GLY A 66 4.61 -6.75 -10.84
C GLY A 66 5.01 -7.77 -11.91
N GLY A 67 4.32 -7.79 -13.05
CA GLY A 67 4.64 -8.67 -14.18
C GLY A 67 6.01 -8.37 -14.78
N ALA A 68 6.33 -7.11 -15.02
CA ALA A 68 7.62 -6.67 -15.53
C ALA A 68 8.76 -7.02 -14.56
N ALA A 69 8.55 -6.80 -13.26
CA ALA A 69 9.51 -7.16 -12.23
C ALA A 69 9.80 -8.67 -12.17
N ILE A 70 8.78 -9.51 -12.30
CA ILE A 70 8.96 -10.97 -12.34
C ILE A 70 9.72 -11.37 -13.60
N ALA A 71 9.41 -10.75 -14.74
CA ALA A 71 10.06 -11.06 -16.02
C ALA A 71 11.55 -10.70 -16.01
N GLU A 72 11.94 -9.59 -15.37
CA GLU A 72 13.30 -9.06 -15.38
C GLU A 72 14.17 -9.55 -14.20
N PHE A 73 13.58 -9.71 -13.00
CA PHE A 73 14.31 -10.03 -11.76
C PHE A 73 13.90 -11.37 -11.12
N GLY A 74 12.95 -12.09 -11.73
CA GLY A 74 12.45 -13.38 -11.26
C GLY A 74 11.45 -13.30 -10.09
N PRO A 75 10.80 -14.42 -9.73
CA PRO A 75 9.71 -14.44 -8.73
C PRO A 75 10.13 -14.05 -7.31
N GLY A 76 11.40 -14.24 -6.94
CA GLY A 76 11.93 -13.90 -5.62
C GLY A 76 12.06 -12.39 -5.37
N SER A 77 12.00 -11.57 -6.42
CA SER A 77 12.21 -10.11 -6.35
C SER A 77 10.99 -9.33 -5.85
N ILE A 78 9.78 -9.91 -5.95
CA ILE A 78 8.52 -9.24 -5.57
C ILE A 78 8.55 -8.79 -4.12
N GLY A 79 9.12 -9.62 -3.24
CA GLY A 79 9.20 -9.29 -1.82
C GLY A 79 10.10 -8.09 -1.52
N LEU A 80 11.17 -7.92 -2.29
CA LEU A 80 12.06 -6.77 -2.17
C LEU A 80 11.41 -5.50 -2.73
N LEU A 81 10.75 -5.59 -3.89
CA LEU A 81 10.05 -4.47 -4.50
C LEU A 81 8.94 -3.93 -3.61
N ALA A 82 8.13 -4.81 -3.05
CA ALA A 82 7.06 -4.40 -2.15
C ALA A 82 7.60 -3.90 -0.79
N GLY A 83 8.70 -4.48 -0.31
CA GLY A 83 9.43 -3.96 0.86
C GLY A 83 9.93 -2.52 0.62
N ALA A 84 10.52 -2.26 -0.55
CA ALA A 84 10.96 -0.91 -0.94
C ALA A 84 9.78 0.06 -1.03
N GLY A 85 8.65 -0.37 -1.61
CA GLY A 85 7.41 0.43 -1.66
C GLY A 85 6.86 0.78 -0.28
N LEU A 86 6.90 -0.17 0.66
CA LEU A 86 6.50 0.07 2.06
C LEU A 86 7.42 1.08 2.76
N ILE A 87 8.74 0.97 2.56
CA ILE A 87 9.70 1.93 3.11
C ILE A 87 9.42 3.32 2.55
N LEU A 88 9.20 3.44 1.23
CA LEU A 88 8.86 4.70 0.58
C LEU A 88 7.57 5.31 1.18
N ALA A 89 6.53 4.49 1.36
CA ALA A 89 5.27 4.92 1.97
C ALA A 89 5.47 5.41 3.42
N LEU A 90 6.30 4.73 4.20
CA LEU A 90 6.63 5.15 5.57
C LEU A 90 7.40 6.48 5.58
N VAL A 91 8.39 6.65 4.71
CA VAL A 91 9.15 7.90 4.58
C VAL A 91 8.23 9.06 4.20
N LEU A 92 7.36 8.87 3.20
CA LEU A 92 6.38 9.89 2.80
C LEU A 92 5.40 10.22 3.91
N SER A 93 4.94 9.20 4.65
CA SER A 93 4.05 9.38 5.81
C SER A 93 4.73 10.20 6.92
N GLU A 94 6.00 9.92 7.21
CA GLU A 94 6.81 10.65 8.20
C GLU A 94 7.04 12.09 7.77
N ILE A 95 7.41 12.34 6.50
CA ILE A 95 7.57 13.69 5.95
C ILE A 95 6.27 14.49 6.08
N ALA A 96 5.14 13.89 5.68
CA ALA A 96 3.82 14.53 5.78
C ALA A 96 3.39 14.80 7.23
N HIS A 97 3.82 13.95 8.17
CA HIS A 97 3.58 14.18 9.60
C HIS A 97 4.38 15.36 10.11
N ARG A 98 5.68 15.45 9.76
CA ARG A 98 6.57 16.56 10.13
C ARG A 98 6.13 17.90 9.56
N SER A 99 5.78 17.95 8.27
CA SER A 99 5.28 19.19 7.63
C SER A 99 3.99 19.72 8.26
N ARG A 100 3.21 18.85 8.92
CA ARG A 100 1.98 19.22 9.62
C ARG A 100 2.24 19.59 11.09
N SER A 101 3.42 19.25 11.61
CA SER A 101 3.87 19.49 12.98
C SER A 101 4.72 20.76 13.12
N GLU A 102 4.99 21.47 12.02
CA GLU A 102 5.49 22.85 12.02
C GLU A 102 4.31 23.84 11.83
N PRO A 103 3.57 24.18 12.89
CA PRO A 103 2.71 25.36 12.88
C PRO A 103 3.56 26.61 13.12
N HIS A 104 3.45 27.54 12.17
CA HIS A 104 3.72 28.99 12.24
C HIS A 104 4.58 29.48 13.42
N SER A 105 5.86 29.76 13.15
CA SER A 105 6.60 30.84 13.81
C SER A 105 6.47 32.12 13.00
#